data_AF-A0A2T0RQV0-F1
#
_entry.id   AF-A0A2T0RQV0-F1
#
_cell.length_a   1.000
_cell.length_b   1.000
_cell.length_c   1.000
_cell.angle_alpha   90.00
_cell.angle_beta   90.00
_cell.angle_gamma   90.00
#
_symmetry.space_group_name_H-M   'P 1'
#
loop_
_entity.id
_entity.type
_entity.pdbx_description
1 polymer ?
#
loop_
_entity_poly.entity_id
_entity_poly.type
_entity_poly.pdbx_seq_one_letter_code
_entity_poly.pdbx_strand_id
1 'polypeptide(L)'
;MTQHSVMKTEPAPNHPDARTAEDFFPTWREEIRRLRGSHPVFAEICNDLETVAGILRDEGPADDAVTECLEGLKDEIRRALTHETGSV
;
A
#
# COMPACT_ATOMS: atom_id res chain seq x y z
N MET A 1 -15.18 9.20 -35.19
CA MET A 1 -15.24 9.55 -33.75
C MET A 1 -14.76 8.32 -32.99
N THR A 2 -13.48 8.29 -32.64
CA THR A 2 -12.87 7.11 -32.00
C THR A 2 -13.10 7.19 -30.50
N GLN A 3 -13.82 6.21 -29.96
CA GLN A 3 -14.09 6.11 -28.53
C GLN A 3 -12.77 5.86 -27.80
N HIS A 4 -12.37 6.81 -26.94
CA HIS A 4 -11.30 6.57 -25.98
C HIS A 4 -11.90 5.71 -24.86
N SER A 5 -11.69 4.39 -24.97
CA SER A 5 -11.93 3.48 -23.86
C SER A 5 -11.03 3.90 -22.72
N VAL A 6 -11.66 4.43 -21.66
CA VAL A 6 -11.03 4.69 -20.38
C VAL A 6 -10.43 3.37 -19.91
N MET A 7 -9.10 3.25 -19.92
CA MET A 7 -8.42 2.23 -19.17
C MET A 7 -8.69 2.52 -17.70
N LYS A 8 -9.80 2.01 -17.18
CA LYS A 8 -9.88 1.63 -15.77
C LYS A 8 -8.82 0.55 -15.65
N THR A 9 -7.65 0.93 -15.14
CA THR A 9 -6.68 -0.04 -14.64
C THR A 9 -7.34 -0.67 -13.42
N GLU A 10 -8.17 -1.69 -13.67
CA GLU A 10 -8.64 -2.58 -12.61
C GLU A 10 -7.37 -3.16 -11.98
N PRO A 11 -7.15 -3.01 -10.66
CA PRO A 11 -5.99 -3.60 -10.01
C PRO A 11 -6.04 -5.10 -10.30
N ALA A 12 -4.95 -5.61 -10.88
CA ALA A 12 -4.82 -7.02 -11.22
C ALA A 12 -5.24 -7.88 -10.02
N PRO A 13 -5.97 -8.99 -10.24
CA PRO A 13 -6.55 -9.77 -9.16
C PRO A 13 -5.42 -10.23 -8.26
N ASN A 14 -5.57 -9.97 -6.96
CA ASN A 14 -4.79 -10.50 -5.85
C ASN A 14 -3.98 -11.73 -6.26
N HIS A 15 -2.70 -11.52 -6.59
CA HIS A 15 -1.77 -12.62 -6.67
C HIS A 15 -1.80 -13.27 -5.27
N PRO A 16 -1.94 -14.59 -5.12
CA PRO A 16 -2.11 -15.24 -3.81
C PRO A 16 -0.95 -14.99 -2.82
N ASP A 17 0.16 -14.41 -3.29
CA ASP A 17 1.35 -14.03 -2.51
C ASP A 17 1.66 -12.51 -2.55
N ALA A 18 0.73 -11.66 -2.99
CA ALA A 18 0.88 -10.20 -2.88
C ALA A 18 0.60 -9.78 -1.43
N ARG A 19 1.62 -9.35 -0.70
CA ARG A 19 1.42 -8.81 0.66
C ARG A 19 0.72 -7.47 0.56
N THR A 20 -0.47 -7.38 1.14
CA THR A 20 -1.21 -6.11 1.21
C THR A 20 -0.74 -5.28 2.41
N ALA A 21 -1.10 -4.00 2.46
CA ALA A 21 -0.80 -3.20 3.67
C ALA A 21 -1.46 -3.82 4.93
N GLU A 22 -2.63 -4.47 4.82
CA GLU A 22 -3.27 -5.20 5.93
C GLU A 22 -2.44 -6.39 6.42
N ASP A 23 -1.62 -7.00 5.56
CA ASP A 23 -0.71 -8.08 5.94
C ASP A 23 0.53 -7.55 6.67
N PHE A 24 1.00 -6.36 6.33
CA PHE A 24 2.09 -5.70 7.06
C PHE A 24 1.67 -5.19 8.45
N PHE A 25 0.38 -4.90 8.64
CA PHE A 25 -0.15 -4.32 9.89
C PHE A 25 -1.39 -5.09 10.38
N PRO A 26 -1.24 -6.34 10.84
CA PRO A 26 -2.38 -7.19 11.20
C PRO A 26 -3.22 -6.65 12.36
N THR A 27 -2.65 -5.85 13.26
CA THR A 27 -3.39 -5.19 14.36
C THR A 27 -4.34 -4.09 13.87
N TRP A 28 -4.06 -3.50 12.71
CA TRP A 28 -4.74 -2.31 12.21
C TRP A 28 -5.52 -2.56 10.92
N ARG A 29 -5.85 -3.82 10.60
CA ARG A 29 -6.49 -4.18 9.31
C ARG A 29 -7.76 -3.38 9.01
N GLU A 30 -8.66 -3.29 9.99
CA GLU A 30 -9.92 -2.56 9.81
C GLU A 30 -9.70 -1.05 9.66
N GLU A 31 -8.71 -0.51 10.37
CA GLU A 31 -8.35 0.89 10.28
C GLU A 31 -7.75 1.23 8.91
N ILE A 32 -6.85 0.39 8.41
CA ILE A 32 -6.27 0.51 7.07
C ILE A 32 -7.38 0.49 6.01
N ARG A 33 -8.34 -0.44 6.10
CA ARG A 33 -9.47 -0.49 5.16
C ARG A 33 -10.32 0.79 5.21
N ARG A 34 -10.61 1.28 6.41
CA ARG A 34 -11.37 2.51 6.65
C ARG A 34 -10.66 3.72 6.04
N LEU A 35 -9.38 3.90 6.34
CA LEU A 35 -8.58 5.02 5.85
C LEU A 35 -8.36 4.92 4.33
N ARG A 36 -8.11 3.73 3.79
CA ARG A 36 -7.99 3.51 2.35
C ARG A 36 -9.26 3.87 1.59
N GLY A 37 -10.43 3.62 2.18
CA GLY A 37 -11.71 4.01 1.59
C GLY A 37 -12.05 5.50 1.71
N SER A 38 -11.45 6.20 2.68
CA SER A 38 -11.85 7.58 3.05
C SER A 38 -10.80 8.64 2.68
N HIS A 39 -9.53 8.25 2.55
CA HIS A 39 -8.40 9.15 2.29
C HIS A 39 -7.63 8.70 1.05
N PRO A 40 -7.73 9.43 -0.07
CA PRO A 40 -7.08 9.05 -1.33
C PRO A 40 -5.55 9.00 -1.20
N VAL A 41 -4.96 9.95 -0.47
CA VAL A 41 -3.50 9.97 -0.22
C VAL A 41 -3.05 8.74 0.56
N PHE A 42 -3.83 8.30 1.56
CA PHE A 42 -3.51 7.09 2.31
C PHE A 42 -3.64 5.83 1.44
N ALA A 43 -4.62 5.81 0.52
CA ALA A 43 -4.76 4.74 -0.45
C ALA A 43 -3.56 4.66 -1.42
N GLU A 44 -3.03 5.80 -1.86
CA GLU A 44 -1.81 5.86 -2.68
C GLU A 44 -0.60 5.30 -1.92
N ILE A 45 -0.38 5.74 -0.68
CA ILE A 45 0.73 5.21 0.16
C ILE A 45 0.62 3.69 0.33
N CYS A 46 -0.59 3.17 0.53
CA CYS A 46 -0.84 1.74 0.60
C CYS A 46 -0.48 1.02 -0.71
N ASN A 47 -0.88 1.56 -1.86
CA ASN A 47 -0.58 0.97 -3.16
C ASN A 47 0.93 1.01 -3.47
N ASP A 48 1.61 2.07 -3.07
CA ASP A 48 3.06 2.21 -3.21
C ASP A 48 3.79 1.15 -2.37
N LEU A 49 3.34 0.93 -1.12
CA LEU A 49 3.89 -0.13 -0.27
C LEU A 49 3.76 -1.50 -0.93
N GLU A 50 2.58 -1.80 -1.45
CA GLU A 50 2.25 -3.08 -2.10
C GLU A 50 3.08 -3.29 -3.38
N THR A 51 3.30 -2.21 -4.14
CA THR A 51 4.15 -2.21 -5.33
C THR A 51 5.61 -2.47 -4.99
N VAL A 52 6.17 -1.72 -4.04
CA VAL A 52 7.57 -1.88 -3.59
C VAL A 52 7.78 -3.26 -2.96
N ALA A 53 6.81 -3.78 -2.22
CA ALA A 53 6.86 -5.13 -1.66
C ALA A 53 6.88 -6.21 -2.76
N GLY A 54 6.15 -5.98 -3.86
CA GLY A 54 6.20 -6.84 -5.04
C GLY A 54 7.56 -6.83 -5.73
N ILE A 55 8.15 -5.65 -5.91
CA ILE A 55 9.49 -5.48 -6.51
C ILE A 55 10.55 -6.22 -5.68
N LEU A 56 10.58 -6.00 -4.36
CA LEU A 56 11.57 -6.64 -3.48
C LEU A 56 11.47 -8.17 -3.50
N ARG A 57 10.26 -8.72 -3.68
CA ARG A 57 10.05 -10.17 -3.82
C ARG A 57 10.63 -10.69 -5.14
N ASP A 58 10.39 -9.99 -6.25
CA ASP A 58 10.71 -10.47 -7.59
C ASP A 58 12.19 -10.25 -7.95
N GLU A 59 12.81 -9.18 -7.45
CA GLU A 59 14.20 -8.81 -7.77
C GLU A 59 15.23 -9.28 -6.72
N GLY A 60 14.76 -9.75 -5.55
CA GLY A 60 15.61 -10.22 -4.46
C GLY A 60 16.26 -9.10 -3.63
N PRO A 61 16.95 -9.44 -2.53
CA PRO A 61 17.33 -8.50 -1.45
C PRO A 61 18.55 -7.61 -1.75
N ALA A 62 18.76 -7.17 -3.00
CA ALA A 62 20.00 -6.50 -3.40
C ALA A 62 19.93 -4.97 -3.46
N ASP A 63 18.73 -4.38 -3.45
CA ASP A 63 18.59 -2.92 -3.53
C ASP A 63 18.23 -2.34 -2.15
N ASP A 64 19.25 -1.81 -1.47
CA ASP A 64 19.11 -1.10 -0.19
C ASP A 64 18.12 0.07 -0.32
N ALA A 65 18.05 0.74 -1.48
CA ALA A 65 17.12 1.83 -1.69
C ALA A 65 15.66 1.34 -1.76
N VAL A 66 15.39 0.19 -2.38
CA VAL A 66 14.05 -0.43 -2.39
C VAL A 66 13.64 -0.83 -0.97
N THR A 67 14.59 -1.35 -0.17
CA THR A 67 14.34 -1.70 1.23
C THR A 67 14.06 -0.46 2.08
N GLU A 68 14.84 0.61 1.93
CA GLU A 68 14.61 1.90 2.60
C GLU A 68 13.27 2.53 2.20
N CYS A 69 12.91 2.49 0.91
CA CYS A 69 11.61 2.93 0.44
C CYS A 69 10.46 2.16 1.10
N LEU A 70 10.60 0.83 1.20
CA LEU A 70 9.57 -0.01 1.83
C LEU A 70 9.39 0.34 3.31
N GLU A 71 10.48 0.53 4.06
CA GLU A 71 10.41 0.93 5.47
C GLU A 71 9.85 2.35 5.65
N GLY A 72 10.20 3.28 4.77
CA GLY A 72 9.63 4.64 4.77
C GLY A 72 8.11 4.65 4.57
N LEU A 73 7.62 3.84 3.62
CA LEU A 73 6.18 3.68 3.38
C LEU A 73 5.47 3.04 4.59
N LYS A 74 6.10 2.04 5.24
CA LYS A 74 5.56 1.47 6.49
C LYS A 74 5.48 2.52 7.59
N ASP A 75 6.48 3.38 7.74
CA ASP A 75 6.49 4.43 8.74
C ASP A 75 5.42 5.49 8.49
N GLU A 76 5.17 5.86 7.25
CA GLU A 76 4.09 6.79 6.90
C GLU A 76 2.71 6.18 7.22
N ILE A 77 2.50 4.90 6.93
CA ILE A 77 1.28 4.19 7.32
C ILE A 77 1.14 4.14 8.85
N ARG A 78 2.21 3.84 9.59
CA ARG A 78 2.20 3.88 11.06
C ARG A 78 1.81 5.25 11.58
N ARG A 79 2.38 6.32 11.02
CA ARG A 79 2.05 7.70 11.40
C ARG A 79 0.58 8.00 11.19
N ALA A 80 0.05 7.71 10.00
CA ALA A 80 -1.37 7.90 9.70
C ALA A 80 -2.28 7.12 10.67
N LEU A 81 -1.95 5.86 10.96
CA LEU A 81 -2.69 5.04 11.92
C LEU A 81 -2.62 5.60 13.35
N THR A 82 -1.47 6.08 13.80
CA THR A 82 -1.31 6.68 15.14
C THR A 82 -1.95 8.06 15.28
N HIS A 83 -2.00 8.84 14.20
CA HIS A 83 -2.61 10.17 14.20
C HIS A 83 -4.14 10.08 14.29
N GLU A 84 -4.74 9.11 13.60
CA GLU A 84 -6.20 8.87 13.63
C GLU A 84 -6.65 8.16 14.92
N THR A 85 -5.74 7.44 15.58
CA THR A 85 -6.04 6.73 16.85
C THR A 85 -5.68 7.56 18.09
N GLY A 86 -4.96 8.67 17.90
CA GLY A 86 -4.51 9.62 18.92
C GLY A 86 -5.57 10.65 19.37
N SER A 87 -6.84 10.27 19.38
CA SER A 87 -7.91 11.03 20.06
C SER A 87 -8.60 10.14 21.10
N VAL A 88 -7.87 9.79 22.17
CA VAL A 88 -8.43 9.38 23.47
C VAL A 88 -7.80 10.23 24.54
#